data_AF-A0A1C6IHA2-F1
#
_entry.id   AF-A0A1C6IHA2-F1
#
_cell.length_a   1.000
_cell.length_b   1.000
_cell.length_c   1.000
_cell.angle_alpha   90.00
_cell.angle_beta   90.00
_cell.angle_gamma   90.00
#
_symmetry.space_group_name_H-M   'P 1'
#
loop_
_entity.id
_entity.type
_entity.pdbx_description
1 polymer ?
#
loop_
_entity_poly.entity_id
_entity_poly.type
_entity_poly.pdbx_seq_one_letter_code
_entity_poly.pdbx_strand_id
1 'polypeptide(L)'
;MSETLSKEATQLLYQYFDAAANLYGVIPLRTLLRIYNSQNEPISEDDFVKFVESIYLDIKCYSIFATDELFPNPPKIKTIDKNLVAENLCLGNCDEYFDMIELQKGKPYYIPDKKQLLKYANDGYFEKTLEFISLRAFLRNLPNLEKEEADILADDIQLIISIEKGSLTLAIQRAAQFGLDFDNASIRSEFSKLCNDLCNHTRMNMHCGHTPAELYNI
;
A
#
# COMPACT_ATOMS: atom_id res chain seq x y z
N MET A 1 17.76 -27.48 19.24
CA MET A 1 16.29 -27.56 19.29
C MET A 1 15.80 -26.27 18.66
N SER A 2 15.10 -26.31 17.52
CA SER A 2 14.49 -25.08 17.02
C SER A 2 13.26 -24.81 17.88
N GLU A 3 13.30 -23.77 18.70
CA GLU A 3 12.10 -23.30 19.37
C GLU A 3 11.13 -22.84 18.30
N THR A 4 9.96 -23.48 18.25
CA THR A 4 8.85 -23.00 17.44
C THR A 4 8.49 -21.60 17.91
N LEU A 5 8.26 -20.67 16.96
CA LEU A 5 7.82 -19.31 17.28
C LEU A 5 6.66 -19.32 18.27
N SER A 6 6.67 -18.39 19.23
CA SER A 6 5.55 -18.23 20.15
C SER A 6 4.27 -17.88 19.37
N LYS A 7 3.12 -18.14 19.99
CA LYS A 7 1.82 -17.80 19.39
C LYS A 7 1.71 -16.30 19.15
N GLU A 8 2.24 -15.50 20.08
CA GLU A 8 2.26 -14.04 20.02
C GLU A 8 3.13 -13.54 18.87
N ALA A 9 4.34 -14.10 18.70
CA ALA A 9 5.23 -13.76 17.59
C ALA A 9 4.61 -14.15 16.24
N THR A 10 3.97 -15.32 16.17
CA THR A 10 3.27 -15.81 14.97
C THR A 10 2.13 -14.87 14.58
N GLN A 11 1.27 -14.49 15.54
CA GLN A 11 0.17 -13.56 15.28
C GLN A 11 0.68 -12.18 14.84
N LEU A 12 1.77 -11.71 15.45
CA LEU A 12 2.38 -10.45 15.07
C LEU A 12 2.96 -10.50 13.65
N LEU A 13 3.60 -11.60 13.25
CA LEU A 13 4.10 -11.77 11.88
C LEU A 13 2.97 -11.65 10.85
N TYR A 14 1.80 -12.25 11.09
CA TYR A 14 0.65 -12.05 10.20
C TYR A 14 0.31 -10.56 10.03
N GLN A 15 0.24 -9.80 11.13
CA GLN A 15 -0.04 -8.36 11.06
C GLN A 15 1.05 -7.58 10.31
N TYR A 16 2.33 -7.98 10.42
CA TYR A 16 3.41 -7.37 9.64
C TYR A 16 3.28 -7.70 8.14
N PHE A 17 2.84 -8.89 7.78
CA PHE A 17 2.60 -9.26 6.38
C PHE A 17 1.44 -8.46 5.79
N ASP A 18 0.30 -8.38 6.50
CA ASP A 18 -0.84 -7.57 6.06
C ASP A 18 -0.45 -6.09 5.93
N ALA A 19 0.22 -5.54 6.94
CA ALA A 19 0.68 -4.15 6.93
C ALA A 19 1.67 -3.87 5.80
N ALA A 20 2.61 -4.78 5.55
CA ALA A 20 3.63 -4.61 4.53
C ALA A 20 3.05 -4.75 3.11
N ALA A 21 2.11 -5.67 2.90
CA ALA A 21 1.39 -5.76 1.63
C ALA A 21 0.62 -4.46 1.34
N ASN A 22 -0.10 -3.92 2.34
CA ASN A 22 -0.91 -2.72 2.17
C ASN A 22 -0.09 -1.42 2.04
N LEU A 23 1.02 -1.28 2.77
CA LEU A 23 1.84 -0.06 2.75
C LEU A 23 2.84 -0.03 1.58
N TYR A 24 3.37 -1.19 1.19
CA TYR A 24 4.46 -1.25 0.22
C TYR A 24 4.04 -1.81 -1.13
N GLY A 25 2.98 -2.63 -1.22
CA GLY A 25 2.61 -3.37 -2.42
C GLY A 25 3.59 -4.50 -2.75
N VAL A 26 4.89 -4.20 -2.86
CA VAL A 26 5.96 -5.19 -3.05
C VAL A 26 7.09 -4.93 -2.06
N ILE A 27 7.53 -5.98 -1.37
CA ILE A 27 8.65 -5.92 -0.43
C ILE A 27 9.45 -7.23 -0.41
N PRO A 28 10.80 -7.19 -0.49
CA PRO A 28 11.62 -8.38 -0.29
C PRO A 28 11.45 -8.95 1.11
N LEU A 29 11.34 -10.27 1.25
CA LEU A 29 11.17 -10.92 2.55
C LEU A 29 12.35 -10.67 3.49
N ARG A 30 13.58 -10.54 2.97
CA ARG A 30 14.74 -10.07 3.75
C ARG A 30 14.54 -8.69 4.36
N THR A 31 13.92 -7.78 3.63
CA THR A 31 13.61 -6.42 4.11
C THR A 31 12.51 -6.46 5.15
N LEU A 32 11.46 -7.27 4.95
CA LEU A 32 10.39 -7.43 5.93
C LEU A 32 10.90 -8.03 7.25
N LEU A 33 11.74 -9.07 7.20
CA LEU A 33 12.40 -9.64 8.38
C LEU A 33 13.26 -8.59 9.10
N ARG A 34 14.00 -7.75 8.36
CA ARG A 34 14.80 -6.67 8.95
C ARG A 34 13.93 -5.64 9.67
N ILE A 35 12.78 -5.27 9.11
CA ILE A 35 11.82 -4.34 9.73
C ILE A 35 11.22 -4.98 10.99
N TYR A 36 10.81 -6.25 10.92
CA TYR A 36 10.28 -6.96 12.08
C TYR A 36 11.31 -7.03 13.22
N ASN A 37 12.54 -7.46 12.92
CA ASN A 37 13.60 -7.61 13.93
C ASN A 37 14.10 -6.28 14.51
N SER A 38 13.91 -5.15 13.81
CA SER A 38 14.28 -3.83 14.35
C SER A 38 13.24 -3.26 15.34
N GLN A 39 12.03 -3.84 15.36
CA GLN A 39 10.89 -3.34 16.13
C GLN A 39 10.39 -4.30 17.22
N ASN A 40 10.94 -5.52 17.27
CA ASN A 40 10.48 -6.61 18.14
C ASN A 40 11.66 -7.42 18.69
N GLU A 41 11.36 -8.41 19.53
CA GLU A 41 12.33 -9.45 19.85
C GLU A 41 12.76 -10.16 18.56
N PRO A 42 14.07 -10.14 18.22
CA PRO A 42 14.52 -10.68 16.94
C PRO A 42 14.31 -12.18 16.83
N ILE A 43 13.90 -12.62 15.64
CA ILE A 43 13.79 -14.02 15.27
C ILE A 43 14.85 -14.40 14.22
N SER A 44 15.15 -15.68 14.14
CA SER A 44 16.09 -16.22 13.15
C SER A 44 15.48 -16.21 11.73
N GLU A 45 16.34 -16.19 10.71
CA GLU A 45 15.91 -16.37 9.31
C GLU A 45 15.20 -17.72 9.12
N ASP A 46 15.70 -18.78 9.76
CA ASP A 46 15.11 -20.13 9.67
C ASP A 46 13.69 -20.17 10.23
N ASP A 47 13.43 -19.50 11.36
CA ASP A 47 12.09 -19.50 11.96
C ASP A 47 11.13 -18.60 11.19
N PHE A 48 11.61 -17.48 10.64
CA PHE A 48 10.84 -16.67 9.71
C PHE A 48 10.48 -17.44 8.44
N VAL A 49 11.42 -18.17 7.84
CA VAL A 49 11.18 -19.03 6.66
C VAL A 49 10.15 -20.12 6.96
N LYS A 50 10.27 -20.81 8.10
CA LYS A 50 9.26 -21.80 8.51
C LYS A 50 7.86 -21.18 8.64
N PHE A 51 7.77 -19.97 9.19
CA PHE A 51 6.51 -19.22 9.23
C PHE A 51 5.99 -18.97 7.82
N VAL A 52 6.81 -18.41 6.92
CA VAL A 52 6.41 -18.15 5.52
C VAL A 52 5.96 -19.42 4.80
N GLU A 53 6.64 -20.53 5.03
CA GLU A 53 6.28 -21.82 4.43
C GLU A 53 4.98 -22.39 5.01
N SER A 54 4.67 -22.09 6.28
CA SER A 54 3.43 -22.53 6.92
C SER A 54 2.18 -21.77 6.45
N ILE A 55 2.32 -20.51 6.03
CA ILE A 55 1.17 -19.67 5.63
C ILE A 55 0.68 -19.93 4.20
N TYR A 56 1.37 -20.74 3.39
CA TYR A 56 0.91 -21.14 2.06
C TYR A 56 -0.42 -21.92 2.07
N LEU A 57 -0.87 -22.38 3.24
CA LEU A 57 -2.13 -23.11 3.43
C LEU A 57 -3.32 -22.20 3.77
N ASP A 58 -3.07 -20.92 4.03
CA ASP A 58 -4.10 -19.95 4.39
C ASP A 58 -4.55 -19.13 3.16
N ILE A 59 -5.83 -18.79 3.08
CA ILE A 59 -6.29 -17.76 2.14
C ILE A 59 -5.77 -16.41 2.65
N LYS A 60 -4.98 -15.71 1.83
CA LYS A 60 -4.35 -14.42 2.15
C LYS A 60 -4.53 -13.42 1.00
N CYS A 61 -4.60 -12.13 1.34
CA CYS A 61 -4.66 -11.02 0.37
C CYS A 61 -3.27 -10.61 -0.16
N TYR A 62 -2.37 -11.59 -0.29
CA TYR A 62 -1.01 -11.39 -0.81
C TYR A 62 -0.43 -12.71 -1.36
N SER A 63 0.55 -12.58 -2.24
CA SER A 63 1.33 -13.66 -2.84
C SER A 63 2.79 -13.59 -2.44
N ILE A 64 3.49 -14.73 -2.49
CA ILE A 64 4.92 -14.83 -2.17
C ILE A 64 5.66 -15.58 -3.27
N PHE A 65 6.48 -14.86 -4.03
CA PHE A 65 7.27 -15.41 -5.13
C PHE A 65 8.47 -14.51 -5.45
N ALA A 66 9.45 -15.08 -6.15
CA ALA A 66 10.50 -14.33 -6.82
C ALA A 66 10.11 -14.06 -8.29
N THR A 67 10.58 -12.95 -8.86
CA THR A 67 10.28 -12.58 -10.26
C THR A 67 10.61 -13.71 -11.24
N ASP A 68 11.74 -14.40 -11.03
CA ASP A 68 12.17 -15.52 -11.88
C ASP A 68 11.21 -16.72 -11.84
N GLU A 69 10.38 -16.84 -10.80
CA GLU A 69 9.38 -17.91 -10.66
C GLU A 69 8.15 -17.70 -11.57
N LEU A 70 7.99 -16.51 -12.16
CA LEU A 70 6.89 -16.21 -13.10
C LEU A 70 7.19 -16.67 -14.54
N PHE A 71 8.43 -17.08 -14.84
CA PHE A 71 8.83 -17.52 -16.18
C PHE A 71 8.85 -19.05 -16.31
N PRO A 72 8.73 -19.60 -17.54
CA PRO A 72 8.82 -21.04 -17.76
C PRO A 72 10.16 -21.63 -17.29
N ASN A 73 10.10 -22.82 -16.68
CA ASN A 73 11.26 -23.52 -16.10
C ASN A 73 12.01 -22.69 -15.04
N PRO A 74 11.31 -22.24 -13.98
CA PRO A 74 11.91 -21.33 -13.02
C PRO A 74 13.02 -22.01 -12.22
N PRO A 75 14.06 -21.27 -11.80
CA PRO A 75 15.03 -21.77 -10.85
C PRO A 75 14.38 -22.04 -9.50
N LYS A 76 14.95 -22.95 -8.71
CA LYS A 76 14.55 -23.12 -7.31
C LYS A 76 15.10 -21.96 -6.49
N ILE A 77 14.23 -21.02 -6.11
CA ILE A 77 14.57 -19.88 -5.25
C ILE A 77 14.27 -20.21 -3.79
N LYS A 78 15.15 -19.79 -2.88
CA LYS A 78 14.91 -19.95 -1.43
C LYS A 78 13.78 -19.02 -1.00
N THR A 79 12.94 -19.47 -0.09
CA THR A 79 11.79 -18.70 0.42
C THR A 79 12.18 -17.28 0.84
N ILE A 80 13.26 -17.11 1.60
CA ILE A 80 13.74 -15.80 2.06
C ILE A 80 14.13 -14.81 0.94
N ASP A 81 14.51 -15.32 -0.24
CA ASP A 81 14.93 -14.51 -1.38
C ASP A 81 13.74 -14.09 -2.28
N LYS A 82 12.51 -14.40 -1.86
CA LYS A 82 11.27 -14.01 -2.54
C LYS A 82 10.75 -12.65 -2.06
N ASN A 83 9.75 -12.14 -2.77
CA ASN A 83 9.01 -10.95 -2.39
C ASN A 83 7.65 -11.32 -1.81
N LEU A 84 7.20 -10.54 -0.83
CA LEU A 84 5.77 -10.41 -0.51
C LEU A 84 5.16 -9.42 -1.50
N VAL A 85 4.04 -9.78 -2.10
CA VAL A 85 3.36 -9.02 -3.15
C VAL A 85 1.87 -8.91 -2.83
N ALA A 86 1.33 -7.70 -2.79
CA ALA A 86 -0.09 -7.44 -2.58
C ALA A 86 -0.93 -8.09 -3.68
N GLU A 87 -2.09 -8.64 -3.32
CA GLU A 87 -2.94 -9.44 -4.21
C GLU A 87 -3.33 -8.69 -5.50
N ASN A 88 -3.62 -7.39 -5.41
CA ASN A 88 -4.04 -6.60 -6.56
C ASN A 88 -2.97 -6.57 -7.68
N LEU A 89 -1.68 -6.65 -7.34
CA LEU A 89 -0.58 -6.61 -8.31
C LEU A 89 -0.37 -7.95 -9.06
N CYS A 90 -1.00 -9.02 -8.57
CA CYS A 90 -0.87 -10.37 -9.11
C CYS A 90 -2.09 -10.82 -9.93
N LEU A 91 -3.05 -9.92 -10.18
CA LEU A 91 -4.22 -10.24 -10.97
C LEU A 91 -3.85 -10.42 -12.46
N GLY A 92 -4.47 -11.41 -13.09
CA GLY A 92 -4.24 -11.70 -14.51
C GLY A 92 -2.83 -12.20 -14.82
N ASN A 93 -2.09 -11.45 -15.64
CA ASN A 93 -0.75 -11.80 -16.12
C ASN A 93 0.39 -11.15 -15.32
N CYS A 94 0.09 -10.54 -14.16
CA CYS A 94 1.07 -9.86 -13.30
C CYS A 94 1.76 -8.63 -13.96
N ASP A 95 1.16 -8.00 -14.98
CA ASP A 95 1.72 -6.78 -15.59
C ASP A 95 1.90 -5.66 -14.54
N GLU A 96 0.92 -5.48 -13.64
CA GLU A 96 1.01 -4.49 -12.56
C GLU A 96 2.17 -4.73 -11.60
N TYR A 97 2.50 -6.00 -11.34
CA TYR A 97 3.67 -6.36 -10.53
C TYR A 97 4.97 -5.92 -11.21
N PHE A 98 5.14 -6.16 -12.51
CA PHE A 98 6.35 -5.75 -13.24
C PHE A 98 6.50 -4.23 -13.29
N ASP A 99 5.40 -3.51 -13.53
CA ASP A 99 5.35 -2.06 -13.43
C ASP A 99 5.78 -1.57 -12.04
N MET A 100 5.28 -2.20 -10.98
CA MET A 100 5.58 -1.83 -9.60
C MET A 100 7.07 -2.02 -9.28
N ILE A 101 7.67 -3.14 -9.70
CA ILE A 101 9.10 -3.42 -9.50
C ILE A 101 9.96 -2.32 -10.11
N GLU A 102 9.68 -1.89 -11.35
CA GLU A 102 10.45 -0.83 -11.99
C GLU A 102 10.21 0.54 -11.32
N LEU A 103 8.99 0.82 -10.85
CA LEU A 103 8.69 2.06 -10.14
C LEU A 103 9.37 2.16 -8.77
N GLN A 104 9.54 1.04 -8.07
CA GLN A 104 10.19 1.00 -6.74
C GLN A 104 11.72 1.00 -6.81
N LYS A 105 12.29 0.72 -7.98
CA LYS A 105 13.72 0.49 -8.18
C LYS A 105 14.57 1.65 -7.66
N GLY A 106 15.53 1.32 -6.79
CA GLY A 106 16.48 2.26 -6.21
C GLY A 106 15.92 3.14 -5.09
N LYS A 107 14.66 3.00 -4.69
CA LYS A 107 14.06 3.78 -3.60
C LYS A 107 14.21 3.07 -2.26
N PRO A 108 14.52 3.79 -1.16
CA PRO A 108 14.47 3.22 0.18
C PRO A 108 13.02 2.94 0.58
N TYR A 109 12.84 2.01 1.52
CA TYR A 109 11.53 1.78 2.14
C TYR A 109 11.31 2.77 3.27
N TYR A 110 10.12 3.37 3.31
CA TYR A 110 9.66 4.13 4.46
C TYR A 110 9.39 3.16 5.62
N ILE A 111 10.03 3.36 6.77
CA ILE A 111 9.86 2.49 7.94
C ILE A 111 9.21 3.31 9.07
N PRO A 112 7.88 3.27 9.22
CA PRO A 112 7.23 3.91 10.36
C PRO A 112 7.53 3.17 11.66
N ASP A 113 7.23 3.78 12.81
CA ASP A 113 7.25 3.06 14.08
C ASP A 113 6.26 1.87 14.08
N LYS A 114 6.48 0.90 14.98
CA LYS A 114 5.66 -0.31 15.08
C LYS A 114 4.16 -0.02 15.19
N LYS A 115 3.78 0.97 16.02
CA LYS A 115 2.36 1.26 16.28
C LYS A 115 1.71 1.83 15.03
N GLN A 116 2.41 2.66 14.28
CA GLN A 116 1.94 3.21 13.02
C GLN A 116 1.92 2.15 11.91
N LEU A 117 2.97 1.33 11.77
CA LEU A 117 3.03 0.25 10.78
C LEU A 117 1.83 -0.70 10.92
N LEU A 118 1.55 -1.16 12.14
CA LEU A 118 0.50 -2.16 12.39
C LEU A 118 -0.92 -1.65 12.10
N LYS A 119 -1.13 -0.33 11.95
CA LYS A 119 -2.43 0.17 11.49
C LYS A 119 -2.74 -0.24 10.05
N TYR A 120 -1.72 -0.39 9.22
CA TYR A 120 -1.85 -0.87 7.83
C TYR A 120 -2.24 -2.34 7.74
N ALA A 121 -2.23 -3.11 8.84
CA ALA A 121 -2.80 -4.46 8.81
C ALA A 121 -4.32 -4.46 8.56
N ASN A 122 -4.98 -3.33 8.81
CA ASN A 122 -6.35 -3.08 8.34
C ASN A 122 -6.28 -2.57 6.90
N ASP A 123 -6.89 -3.31 5.97
CA ASP A 123 -6.91 -3.01 4.53
C ASP A 123 -7.52 -1.64 4.19
N GLY A 124 -8.51 -1.17 4.96
CA GLY A 124 -9.13 0.14 4.80
C GLY A 124 -8.37 1.29 5.47
N TYR A 125 -7.22 1.04 6.10
CA TYR A 125 -6.48 2.09 6.80
C TYR A 125 -5.70 3.00 5.85
N PHE A 126 -5.83 4.31 6.08
CA PHE A 126 -4.91 5.31 5.57
C PHE A 126 -4.79 6.47 6.57
N GLU A 127 -3.73 7.25 6.42
CA GLU A 127 -3.51 8.44 7.25
C GLU A 127 -4.48 9.55 6.83
N LYS A 128 -5.39 9.96 7.74
CA LYS A 128 -6.32 11.06 7.50
C LYS A 128 -5.57 12.40 7.67
N THR A 129 -4.81 12.79 6.64
CA THR A 129 -4.00 14.01 6.64
C THR A 129 -4.86 15.29 6.57
N LEU A 130 -4.23 16.46 6.75
CA LEU A 130 -4.93 17.75 6.61
C LEU A 130 -5.43 17.96 5.17
N GLU A 131 -4.70 17.46 4.18
CA GLU A 131 -5.05 17.51 2.75
C GLU A 131 -6.30 16.66 2.49
N PHE A 132 -6.37 15.45 3.06
CA PHE A 132 -7.57 14.62 2.98
C PHE A 132 -8.77 15.31 3.63
N ILE A 133 -8.57 15.89 4.82
CA ILE A 133 -9.62 16.62 5.54
C ILE A 133 -10.11 17.82 4.71
N SER A 134 -9.20 18.52 4.02
CA SER A 134 -9.50 19.67 3.17
C SER A 134 -10.30 19.27 1.93
N LEU A 135 -9.89 18.20 1.24
CA LEU A 135 -10.64 17.63 0.11
C LEU A 135 -12.06 17.25 0.54
N ARG A 136 -12.20 16.50 1.65
CA ARG A 136 -13.50 16.09 2.18
C ARG A 136 -14.39 17.27 2.55
N ALA A 137 -13.80 18.31 3.17
CA ALA A 137 -14.53 19.53 3.53
C ALA A 137 -15.03 20.27 2.29
N PHE A 138 -14.21 20.37 1.25
CA PHE A 138 -14.61 20.94 -0.04
C PHE A 138 -15.79 20.18 -0.64
N LEU A 139 -15.71 18.84 -0.72
CA LEU A 139 -16.77 18.00 -1.28
C LEU A 139 -18.09 18.16 -0.52
N ARG A 140 -18.06 18.15 0.82
CA ARG A 140 -19.25 18.34 1.67
C ARG A 140 -19.92 19.71 1.55
N ASN A 141 -19.21 20.71 1.03
CA ASN A 141 -19.74 22.06 0.84
C ASN A 141 -20.32 22.27 -0.57
N LEU A 142 -20.28 21.27 -1.44
CA LEU A 142 -20.91 21.34 -2.75
C LEU A 142 -22.44 21.24 -2.59
N PRO A 143 -23.22 22.10 -3.28
CA PRO A 143 -24.66 22.20 -3.05
C PRO A 143 -25.47 20.99 -3.53
N ASN A 144 -24.91 20.17 -4.43
CA ASN A 144 -25.59 19.03 -5.06
C ASN A 144 -24.93 17.68 -4.71
N LEU A 145 -24.24 17.60 -3.57
CA LEU A 145 -23.61 16.37 -3.10
C LEU A 145 -23.95 16.17 -1.62
N GLU A 146 -24.64 15.07 -1.30
CA GLU A 146 -24.99 14.77 0.08
C GLU A 146 -23.73 14.48 0.91
N LYS A 147 -23.78 14.72 2.23
CA LYS A 147 -22.58 14.62 3.07
C LYS A 147 -21.99 13.21 3.11
N GLU A 148 -22.86 12.21 3.13
CA GLU A 148 -22.48 10.80 3.09
C GLU A 148 -21.84 10.44 1.74
N GLU A 149 -22.39 10.94 0.62
CA GLU A 149 -21.82 10.75 -0.71
C GLU A 149 -20.46 11.46 -0.85
N ALA A 150 -20.33 12.65 -0.28
CA ALA A 150 -19.07 13.39 -0.22
C ALA A 150 -17.99 12.66 0.58
N ASP A 151 -18.37 11.96 1.66
CA ASP A 151 -17.44 11.14 2.44
C ASP A 151 -16.98 9.91 1.67
N ILE A 152 -17.91 9.21 1.01
CA ILE A 152 -17.59 8.07 0.15
C ILE A 152 -16.67 8.51 -0.99
N LEU A 153 -16.98 9.61 -1.66
CA LEU A 153 -16.16 10.13 -2.75
C LEU A 153 -14.76 10.54 -2.26
N ALA A 154 -14.64 11.13 -1.07
CA ALA A 154 -13.34 11.48 -0.51
C ALA A 154 -12.48 10.23 -0.27
N ASP A 155 -13.05 9.18 0.31
CA ASP A 155 -12.37 7.90 0.54
C ASP A 155 -12.03 7.19 -0.78
N ASP A 156 -12.90 7.25 -1.79
CA ASP A 156 -12.62 6.71 -3.13
C ASP A 156 -11.46 7.45 -3.81
N ILE A 157 -11.43 8.79 -3.73
CA ILE A 157 -10.33 9.59 -4.30
C ILE A 157 -9.02 9.27 -3.59
N GLN A 158 -9.04 9.14 -2.25
CA GLN A 158 -7.87 8.71 -1.50
C GLN A 158 -7.35 7.36 -2.00
N LEU A 159 -8.24 6.39 -2.16
CA LEU A 159 -7.89 5.05 -2.62
C LEU A 159 -7.27 5.14 -4.02
N ILE A 160 -7.93 5.80 -4.97
CA ILE A 160 -7.42 6.04 -6.33
C ILE A 160 -6.04 6.67 -6.28
N ILE A 161 -5.83 7.73 -5.52
CA ILE A 161 -4.51 8.37 -5.41
C ILE A 161 -3.45 7.39 -4.91
N SER A 162 -3.78 6.56 -3.90
CA SER A 162 -2.83 5.64 -3.28
C SER A 162 -2.42 4.46 -4.17
N ILE A 163 -3.34 3.91 -4.97
CA ILE A 163 -3.10 2.69 -5.78
C ILE A 163 -2.86 3.00 -7.26
N GLU A 164 -3.51 4.03 -7.82
CA GLU A 164 -3.46 4.40 -9.24
C GLU A 164 -2.37 5.44 -9.53
N LYS A 165 -1.22 5.32 -8.87
CA LYS A 165 -0.03 6.15 -9.14
C LYS A 165 -0.32 7.67 -9.10
N GLY A 166 -1.21 8.11 -8.20
CA GLY A 166 -1.60 9.52 -8.07
C GLY A 166 -2.49 10.05 -9.21
N SER A 167 -3.23 9.19 -9.92
CA SER A 167 -4.00 9.56 -11.11
C SER A 167 -5.12 10.57 -10.84
N LEU A 168 -4.85 11.85 -11.14
CA LEU A 168 -5.85 12.92 -11.16
C LEU A 168 -6.98 12.64 -12.15
N THR A 169 -6.67 12.02 -13.29
CA THR A 169 -7.67 11.69 -14.30
C THR A 169 -8.74 10.74 -13.75
N LEU A 170 -8.32 9.68 -13.05
CA LEU A 170 -9.27 8.74 -12.44
C LEU A 170 -10.03 9.39 -11.27
N ALA A 171 -9.38 10.25 -10.49
CA ALA A 171 -10.05 11.01 -9.43
C ALA A 171 -11.14 11.95 -10.01
N ILE A 172 -10.86 12.63 -11.13
CA ILE A 172 -11.84 13.47 -11.84
C ILE A 172 -12.98 12.63 -12.40
N GLN A 173 -12.67 11.48 -13.03
CA GLN A 173 -13.69 10.57 -13.54
C GLN A 173 -14.60 10.06 -12.42
N ARG A 174 -14.03 9.70 -11.27
CA ARG A 174 -14.81 9.26 -10.10
C ARG A 174 -15.68 10.38 -9.56
N ALA A 175 -15.14 11.58 -9.41
CA ALA A 175 -15.91 12.77 -9.02
C ALA A 175 -17.05 13.09 -10.00
N ALA A 176 -16.82 12.97 -11.30
CA ALA A 176 -17.86 13.18 -12.31
C ALA A 176 -19.01 12.16 -12.21
N GLN A 177 -18.72 10.90 -11.82
CA GLN A 177 -19.75 9.89 -11.54
C GLN A 177 -20.64 10.26 -10.34
N PHE A 178 -20.12 11.06 -9.41
CA PHE A 178 -20.87 11.64 -8.28
C PHE A 178 -21.54 12.98 -8.64
N GLY A 179 -21.53 13.38 -9.91
CA GLY A 179 -22.23 14.59 -10.38
C GLY A 179 -21.46 15.90 -10.19
N LEU A 180 -20.14 15.86 -9.93
CA LEU A 180 -19.34 17.08 -9.91
C LEU A 180 -19.29 17.71 -11.31
N ASP A 181 -19.70 18.97 -11.39
CA ASP A 181 -19.71 19.75 -12.63
C ASP A 181 -18.30 20.29 -12.93
N PHE A 182 -17.56 19.54 -13.73
CA PHE A 182 -16.28 19.97 -14.26
C PHE A 182 -16.43 20.91 -15.48
N ASP A 183 -17.59 21.45 -15.84
CA ASP A 183 -17.70 22.64 -16.72
C ASP A 183 -17.59 23.95 -15.91
N ASN A 184 -17.81 23.89 -14.60
CA ASN A 184 -17.52 24.97 -13.68
C ASN A 184 -16.01 25.11 -13.41
N ALA A 185 -15.39 26.19 -13.91
CA ALA A 185 -13.97 26.45 -13.77
C ALA A 185 -13.47 26.52 -12.31
N SER A 186 -14.30 27.02 -11.39
CA SER A 186 -13.94 27.11 -9.97
C SER A 186 -13.89 25.73 -9.33
N ILE A 187 -14.87 24.86 -9.60
CA ILE A 187 -14.89 23.47 -9.11
C ILE A 187 -13.70 22.71 -9.67
N ARG A 188 -13.46 22.78 -10.99
CA ARG A 188 -12.32 22.14 -11.63
C ARG A 188 -11.00 22.52 -10.97
N SER A 189 -10.77 23.83 -10.80
CA SER A 189 -9.50 24.36 -10.30
C SER A 189 -9.27 23.97 -8.85
N GLU A 190 -10.28 24.13 -7.99
CA GLU A 190 -10.14 23.83 -6.56
C GLU A 190 -9.99 22.32 -6.33
N PHE A 191 -10.81 21.50 -6.99
CA PHE A 191 -10.69 20.04 -6.91
C PHE A 191 -9.31 19.55 -7.35
N SER A 192 -8.82 20.03 -8.50
CA SER A 192 -7.50 19.63 -9.01
C SER A 192 -6.38 20.03 -8.05
N LYS A 193 -6.47 21.21 -7.43
CA LYS A 193 -5.50 21.66 -6.44
C LYS A 193 -5.52 20.75 -5.20
N LEU A 194 -6.70 20.50 -4.63
CA LEU A 194 -6.84 19.66 -3.44
C LEU A 194 -6.38 18.21 -3.69
N CYS A 195 -6.65 17.65 -4.86
CA CYS A 195 -6.16 16.32 -5.24
C CYS A 195 -4.64 16.29 -5.43
N ASN A 196 -4.03 17.35 -5.98
CA ASN A 196 -2.58 17.46 -6.06
C ASN A 196 -1.93 17.55 -4.67
N ASP A 197 -2.50 18.38 -3.78
CA ASP A 197 -2.03 18.50 -2.40
C ASP A 197 -2.13 17.14 -1.69
N LEU A 198 -3.27 16.45 -1.82
CA LEU A 198 -3.47 15.10 -1.29
C LEU A 198 -2.48 14.08 -1.86
N CYS A 199 -2.25 14.10 -3.18
CA CYS A 199 -1.29 13.23 -3.84
C CYS A 199 0.12 13.38 -3.25
N ASN A 200 0.58 14.62 -3.05
CA ASN A 200 1.91 14.87 -2.51
C ASN A 200 2.10 14.39 -1.06
N HIS A 201 1.02 14.20 -0.31
CA HIS A 201 1.03 13.80 1.10
C HIS A 201 0.45 12.40 1.35
N THR A 202 0.10 11.67 0.29
CA THR A 202 -0.37 10.29 0.37
C THR A 202 0.79 9.33 0.21
N ARG A 203 0.88 8.33 1.10
CA ARG A 203 1.85 7.23 0.97
C ARG A 203 1.45 6.32 -0.18
N MET A 204 2.41 5.94 -1.02
CA MET A 204 2.13 5.12 -2.20
C MET A 204 3.06 3.92 -2.30
N ASN A 205 2.51 2.80 -2.78
CA ASN A 205 3.27 1.56 -3.01
C ASN A 205 4.44 1.78 -3.98
N MET A 206 4.22 2.56 -5.05
CA MET A 206 5.25 2.91 -6.04
C MET A 206 6.40 3.77 -5.48
N HIS A 207 6.28 4.21 -4.22
CA HIS A 207 7.24 5.00 -3.48
C HIS A 207 7.76 4.26 -2.25
N CYS A 208 7.59 2.94 -2.20
CA CYS A 208 8.00 2.08 -1.08
C CYS A 208 7.45 2.59 0.26
N GLY A 209 6.21 3.06 0.27
CA GLY A 209 5.51 3.59 1.45
C GLY A 209 5.82 5.06 1.78
N HIS A 210 6.66 5.74 0.99
CA HIS A 210 6.87 7.18 1.13
C HIS A 210 5.73 7.97 0.50
N THR A 211 5.54 9.21 0.97
CA THR A 211 4.82 10.23 0.21
C THR A 211 5.74 10.86 -0.85
N PRO A 212 5.21 11.43 -1.95
CA PRO A 212 6.04 12.22 -2.87
C PRO A 212 6.81 13.35 -2.16
N ALA A 213 6.19 14.06 -1.21
CA ALA A 213 6.82 15.13 -0.44
C ALA A 213 8.03 14.64 0.39
N GLU A 214 7.99 13.43 0.94
CA GLU A 214 9.11 12.83 1.65
C GLU A 214 10.27 12.50 0.71
N LEU A 215 9.99 11.98 -0.50
CA LEU A 215 11.01 11.61 -1.47
C LEU A 215 11.80 12.80 -2.02
N TYR A 216 11.20 13.99 -2.10
CA TYR A 216 11.92 15.21 -2.52
C TYR A 216 13.04 15.62 -1.56
N ASN A 217 13.03 15.12 -0.32
CA ASN A 217 13.95 15.51 0.74
C ASN A 217 14.99 14.43 1.08
N ILE A 218 15.10 13.38 0.26
CA ILE A 218 16.02 12.24 0.45
C ILE A 218 17.20 12.33 -0.53
#